data_AF-A0A2T7V853-F1
#
_entry.id   AF-A0A2T7V853-F1
#
_cell.length_a   1.000
_cell.length_b   1.000
_cell.length_c   1.000
_cell.angle_alpha   90.00
_cell.angle_beta   90.00
_cell.angle_gamma   90.00
#
_symmetry.space_group_name_H-M   'P 1'
#
loop_
_entity.id
_entity.type
_entity.pdbx_description
1 polymer ?
#
loop_
_entity_poly.entity_id
_entity_poly.type
_entity_poly.pdbx_seq_one_letter_code
_entity_poly.pdbx_strand_id
1 'polypeptide(L)'
;MADAQTMALEDIKRNIDRDIREPLLPVCRALVDRLATMKPNQLQRLTYILLADFVHRRPDDDVFQSALTALTSIKHNPLTMYFVFYDAGDDREIAISVKEAMQSVDDACFIHPRTGEEVSDFERQLKPVFKASNEFVAALTGSHDG
;
A
#
# COMPACT_ATOMS: atom_id res chain seq x y z
N MET A 1 -28.67 -4.26 5.50
CA MET A 1 -27.26 -4.69 5.32
C MET A 1 -26.37 -3.59 4.73
N ALA A 2 -26.90 -2.60 3.97
CA ALA A 2 -26.11 -1.45 3.51
C ALA A 2 -25.59 -0.53 4.65
N ASP A 3 -26.32 -0.43 5.78
CA ASP A 3 -25.92 0.39 6.94
C ASP A 3 -24.57 -0.01 7.56
N ALA A 4 -24.26 -1.30 7.66
CA ALA A 4 -23.05 -1.78 8.33
C ALA A 4 -21.78 -1.55 7.49
N GLN A 5 -21.89 -1.63 6.17
CA GLN A 5 -20.78 -1.39 5.23
C GLN A 5 -20.38 0.08 5.22
N THR A 6 -21.38 0.96 5.13
CA THR A 6 -21.19 2.40 5.23
C THR A 6 -20.54 2.76 6.58
N MET A 7 -20.99 2.17 7.69
CA MET A 7 -20.38 2.43 9.00
C MET A 7 -18.89 2.06 9.09
N ALA A 8 -18.48 0.90 8.58
CA ALA A 8 -17.08 0.47 8.65
C ALA A 8 -16.12 1.35 7.81
N LEU A 9 -16.55 1.77 6.61
CA LEU A 9 -15.76 2.71 5.81
C LEU A 9 -15.71 4.10 6.45
N GLU A 10 -16.83 4.58 7.00
CA GLU A 10 -16.87 5.86 7.72
C GLU A 10 -16.02 5.84 8.99
N ASP A 11 -15.87 4.69 9.65
CA ASP A 11 -14.93 4.50 10.76
C ASP A 11 -13.47 4.72 10.34
N ILE A 12 -13.07 4.18 9.19
CA ILE A 12 -11.74 4.37 8.63
C ILE A 12 -11.50 5.85 8.30
N LYS A 13 -12.48 6.51 7.65
CA LYS A 13 -12.40 7.95 7.35
C LYS A 13 -12.32 8.80 8.62
N ARG A 14 -13.09 8.46 9.65
CA ARG A 14 -13.06 9.13 10.95
C ARG A 14 -11.70 8.96 11.66
N ASN A 15 -11.08 7.80 11.55
CA ASN A 15 -9.72 7.60 12.08
C ASN A 15 -8.70 8.50 11.37
N ILE A 16 -8.80 8.63 10.04
CA ILE A 16 -7.98 9.56 9.25
C ILE A 16 -8.18 10.99 9.75
N ASP A 17 -9.42 11.45 9.92
CA ASP A 17 -9.72 12.82 10.38
C ASP A 17 -9.22 13.12 11.79
N ARG A 18 -9.21 12.10 12.65
CA ARG A 18 -8.74 12.22 14.03
C ARG A 18 -7.21 12.32 14.08
N ASP A 19 -6.53 11.44 13.34
CA ASP A 19 -5.11 11.16 13.53
C ASP A 19 -4.21 11.90 12.52
N ILE A 20 -4.77 12.37 11.40
CA ILE A 20 -4.03 13.04 10.33
C ILE A 20 -4.39 14.52 10.26
N ARG A 21 -3.37 15.37 10.07
CA ARG A 21 -3.50 16.83 9.96
C ARG A 21 -3.09 17.33 8.57
N GLU A 22 -3.37 18.59 8.32
CA GLU A 22 -2.85 19.29 7.14
C GLU A 22 -1.31 19.28 7.13
N PRO A 23 -0.66 19.21 5.96
CA PRO A 23 -1.25 19.19 4.61
C PRO A 23 -1.63 17.78 4.10
N LEU A 24 -1.49 16.74 4.91
CA LEU A 24 -1.66 15.34 4.49
C LEU A 24 -3.12 14.93 4.35
N LEU A 25 -3.98 15.46 5.23
CA LEU A 25 -5.40 15.11 5.35
C LEU A 25 -6.16 15.07 4.00
N PRO A 26 -6.11 16.11 3.14
CA PRO A 26 -6.83 16.09 1.86
C PRO A 26 -6.33 14.99 0.91
N VAL A 27 -5.03 14.69 0.93
CA VAL A 27 -4.44 13.63 0.11
C VAL A 27 -4.87 12.26 0.61
N CYS A 28 -4.82 12.05 1.93
CA CYS A 28 -5.26 10.80 2.56
C CYS A 28 -6.74 10.51 2.28
N ARG A 29 -7.61 11.51 2.39
CA ARG A 29 -9.04 11.38 2.05
C ARG A 29 -9.25 11.05 0.58
N ALA A 30 -8.60 11.80 -0.32
CA ALA A 30 -8.75 11.58 -1.76
C ALA A 30 -8.30 10.16 -2.18
N LEU A 31 -7.21 9.64 -1.60
CA LEU A 31 -6.78 8.26 -1.82
C LEU A 31 -7.84 7.27 -1.35
N VAL A 32 -8.32 7.40 -0.11
CA VAL A 32 -9.32 6.48 0.46
C VAL A 32 -10.63 6.52 -0.34
N ASP A 33 -11.13 7.70 -0.68
CA ASP A 33 -12.34 7.86 -1.48
C ASP A 33 -12.17 7.21 -2.86
N ARG A 34 -11.00 7.37 -3.49
CA ARG A 34 -10.72 6.74 -4.78
C ARG A 34 -10.67 5.22 -4.67
N LEU A 35 -9.95 4.69 -3.68
CA LEU A 35 -9.85 3.24 -3.43
C LEU A 35 -11.23 2.61 -3.16
N ALA A 36 -12.12 3.32 -2.46
CA ALA A 36 -13.48 2.86 -2.19
C ALA A 36 -14.33 2.69 -3.47
N THR A 37 -13.96 3.32 -4.59
CA THR A 37 -14.63 3.13 -5.89
C THR A 37 -14.10 1.95 -6.70
N MET A 38 -13.01 1.31 -6.26
CA MET A 38 -12.34 0.24 -7.00
C MET A 38 -12.91 -1.14 -6.65
N LYS A 39 -12.76 -2.09 -7.58
CA LYS A 39 -13.12 -3.49 -7.32
C LYS A 39 -12.07 -4.18 -6.45
N PRO A 40 -12.44 -5.15 -5.60
CA PRO A 40 -11.51 -5.83 -4.69
C PRO A 40 -10.26 -6.43 -5.36
N ASN A 41 -10.39 -6.93 -6.59
CA ASN A 41 -9.28 -7.47 -7.37
C ASN A 41 -8.28 -6.38 -7.81
N GLN A 42 -8.72 -5.14 -8.00
CA GLN A 42 -7.86 -4.01 -8.35
C GLN A 42 -7.10 -3.46 -7.13
N LEU A 43 -7.58 -3.77 -5.92
CA LEU A 43 -6.98 -3.33 -4.66
C LEU A 43 -5.80 -4.21 -4.20
N GLN A 44 -5.47 -5.27 -4.94
CA GLN A 44 -4.39 -6.20 -4.59
C GLN A 44 -3.00 -5.71 -5.02
N ARG A 45 -2.93 -4.75 -5.95
CA ARG A 45 -1.67 -4.24 -6.49
C ARG A 45 -1.83 -2.78 -6.91
N LEU A 46 -1.29 -1.88 -6.09
CA LEU A 46 -1.36 -0.44 -6.26
C LEU A 46 0.07 0.11 -6.31
N THR A 47 0.50 0.55 -7.48
CA THR A 47 1.85 1.11 -7.63
C THR A 47 1.90 2.56 -7.16
N TYR A 48 3.09 3.03 -6.84
CA TYR A 48 3.34 4.41 -6.45
C TYR A 48 2.80 5.43 -7.48
N ILE A 49 3.03 5.17 -8.77
CA ILE A 49 2.58 6.02 -9.87
C ILE A 49 1.05 6.04 -9.96
N LEU A 50 0.39 4.89 -9.80
CA LEU A 50 -1.06 4.80 -9.84
C LEU A 50 -1.70 5.61 -8.70
N LEU A 51 -1.17 5.49 -7.49
CA LEU A 51 -1.66 6.22 -6.32
C LEU A 51 -1.42 7.73 -6.45
N ALA A 52 -0.30 8.14 -7.05
CA ALA A 52 0.01 9.55 -7.31
C ALA A 52 -0.99 10.16 -8.31
N ASP A 53 -1.33 9.40 -9.36
CA ASP A 53 -2.30 9.80 -10.38
C ASP A 53 -3.70 10.03 -9.79
N PHE A 54 -4.14 9.17 -8.86
CA PHE A 54 -5.43 9.30 -8.18
C PHE A 54 -5.65 10.63 -7.46
N VAL A 55 -4.56 11.25 -7.01
CA VAL A 55 -4.58 12.54 -6.28
C VAL A 55 -3.97 13.68 -7.09
N HIS A 56 -3.68 13.44 -8.38
CA HIS A 56 -3.06 14.41 -9.29
C HIS A 56 -1.77 15.02 -8.72
N ARG A 57 -0.94 14.20 -8.09
CA ARG A 57 0.37 14.58 -7.57
C ARG A 57 1.49 13.83 -8.29
N ARG A 58 2.71 14.32 -8.12
CA ARG A 58 3.90 13.64 -8.61
C ARG A 58 4.34 12.56 -7.62
N PRO A 59 4.95 11.45 -8.09
CA PRO A 59 5.51 10.41 -7.20
C PRO A 59 6.59 10.92 -6.23
N ASP A 60 7.26 12.02 -6.55
CA ASP A 60 8.30 12.64 -5.72
C ASP A 60 7.74 13.76 -4.81
N ASP A 61 6.43 13.93 -4.72
CA ASP A 61 5.81 14.94 -3.88
C ASP A 61 5.83 14.53 -2.40
N ASP A 62 6.55 15.29 -1.55
CA ASP A 62 6.75 14.99 -0.13
C ASP A 62 5.44 14.80 0.66
N VAL A 63 4.40 15.59 0.32
CA VAL A 63 3.08 15.50 0.96
C VAL A 63 2.41 14.19 0.58
N PHE A 64 2.50 13.78 -0.68
CA PHE A 64 2.02 12.48 -1.14
C PHE A 64 2.77 11.31 -0.48
N GLN A 65 4.10 11.37 -0.41
CA GLN A 65 4.89 10.32 0.23
C GLN A 65 4.52 10.16 1.71
N SER A 66 4.43 11.29 2.42
CA SER A 66 4.03 11.33 3.83
C SER A 66 2.59 10.85 4.04
N ALA A 67 1.68 11.15 3.11
CA ALA A 67 0.30 10.65 3.14
C ALA A 67 0.25 9.13 2.99
N LEU A 68 1.03 8.54 2.07
CA LEU A 68 1.13 7.09 1.94
C LEU A 68 1.68 6.44 3.21
N THR A 69 2.75 7.00 3.79
CA THR A 69 3.28 6.53 5.08
C THR A 69 2.19 6.56 6.15
N ALA A 70 1.48 7.68 6.30
CA ALA A 70 0.38 7.79 7.27
C ALA A 70 -0.69 6.71 7.05
N LEU A 71 -1.16 6.53 5.81
CA LEU A 71 -2.17 5.52 5.48
C LEU A 71 -1.71 4.07 5.69
N THR A 72 -0.40 3.82 5.79
CA THR A 72 0.14 2.49 6.13
C THR A 72 0.41 2.29 7.62
N SER A 73 0.48 3.37 8.40
CA SER A 73 0.91 3.34 9.81
C SER A 73 -0.19 3.65 10.83
N ILE A 74 -1.29 4.29 10.42
CA ILE A 74 -2.41 4.56 11.33
C ILE A 74 -3.10 3.26 11.78
N LYS A 75 -3.76 3.31 12.94
CA LYS A 75 -4.61 2.21 13.41
C LYS A 75 -5.77 2.00 12.41
N HIS A 76 -6.05 0.75 12.07
CA HIS A 76 -6.96 0.39 10.98
C HIS A 76 -6.50 0.99 9.64
N ASN A 77 -5.23 0.73 9.29
CA ASN A 77 -4.60 1.26 8.09
C ASN A 77 -5.37 0.82 6.84
N PRO A 78 -5.77 1.74 5.95
CA PRO A 78 -6.42 1.35 4.71
C PRO A 78 -5.46 0.69 3.72
N LEU A 79 -4.15 0.92 3.87
CA LEU A 79 -3.11 0.40 2.98
C LEU A 79 -2.10 -0.48 3.72
N THR A 80 -1.62 -1.49 3.02
CA THR A 80 -0.47 -2.31 3.42
C THR A 80 0.59 -2.19 2.34
N MET A 81 1.80 -1.80 2.73
CA MET A 81 2.96 -1.81 1.85
C MET A 81 3.62 -3.18 1.84
N TYR A 82 4.11 -3.59 0.68
CA TYR A 82 5.00 -4.72 0.50
C TYR A 82 5.98 -4.37 -0.64
N PHE A 83 7.02 -5.17 -0.81
CA PHE A 83 7.97 -4.97 -1.90
C PHE A 83 7.72 -6.02 -2.98
N VAL A 84 8.02 -5.66 -4.22
CA VAL A 84 8.14 -6.63 -5.30
C VAL A 84 9.57 -6.58 -5.80
N PHE A 85 10.16 -7.76 -5.97
CA PHE A 85 11.41 -7.94 -6.66
C PHE A 85 11.12 -8.25 -8.14
N TYR A 86 11.69 -7.46 -9.04
CA TYR A 86 11.65 -7.70 -10.48
C TYR A 86 12.90 -8.47 -10.89
N ASP A 87 12.73 -9.74 -11.25
CA ASP A 87 13.79 -10.57 -11.81
C ASP A 87 14.02 -10.17 -13.28
N ALA A 88 15.26 -9.89 -13.68
CA ALA A 88 15.57 -9.58 -15.08
C ALA A 88 15.50 -10.81 -15.99
N GLY A 89 15.61 -12.02 -15.43
CA GLY A 89 15.57 -13.29 -16.14
C GLY A 89 14.18 -13.92 -16.24
N ASP A 90 13.19 -13.42 -15.49
CA ASP A 90 11.81 -13.89 -15.51
C ASP A 90 10.85 -12.71 -15.45
N ASP A 91 9.84 -12.70 -16.31
CA ASP A 91 8.86 -11.62 -16.43
C ASP A 91 7.83 -11.63 -15.25
N ARG A 92 8.23 -12.19 -14.11
CA ARG A 92 7.40 -12.42 -12.94
C ARG A 92 7.93 -11.66 -11.74
N GLU A 93 7.06 -10.81 -11.20
CA GLU A 93 7.26 -10.16 -9.91
C GLU A 93 7.21 -11.18 -8.77
N ILE A 94 8.14 -11.04 -7.82
CA ILE A 94 8.17 -11.84 -6.59
C ILE A 94 7.84 -10.91 -5.42
N ALA A 95 6.76 -11.19 -4.70
CA ALA A 95 6.41 -10.41 -3.52
C ALA A 95 7.37 -10.70 -2.37
N ILE A 96 7.90 -9.64 -1.78
CA ILE A 96 8.84 -9.63 -0.65
C ILE A 96 8.18 -8.86 0.50
N SER A 97 8.28 -9.38 1.71
CA SER A 97 7.76 -8.65 2.87
C SER A 97 8.59 -7.39 3.16
N VAL A 98 7.99 -6.40 3.83
CA VAL A 98 8.71 -5.20 4.27
C VAL A 98 9.89 -5.58 5.17
N LYS A 99 9.72 -6.57 6.04
CA LYS A 99 10.79 -7.03 6.94
C LYS A 99 11.99 -7.57 6.16
N GLU A 100 11.75 -8.44 5.18
CA GLU A 100 12.82 -9.00 4.36
C GLU A 100 13.51 -7.92 3.53
N ALA A 101 12.74 -7.03 2.90
CA ALA A 101 13.31 -5.94 2.12
C ALA A 101 14.19 -5.00 2.97
N MET A 102 13.75 -4.65 4.18
CA MET A 102 14.54 -3.81 5.09
C MET A 102 15.78 -4.53 5.60
N GLN A 103 15.67 -5.81 5.98
CA GLN A 103 16.83 -6.61 6.37
C GLN A 103 17.89 -6.65 5.27
N SER A 104 17.47 -6.84 4.01
CA SER A 104 18.39 -6.87 2.89
C SER A 104 19.08 -5.53 2.63
N VAL A 105 18.37 -4.41 2.83
CA VAL A 105 18.97 -3.07 2.77
C VAL A 105 19.99 -2.87 3.88
N ASP A 106 19.65 -3.24 5.12
CA ASP A 106 20.53 -3.11 6.29
C ASP A 106 21.79 -3.96 6.15
N ASP A 107 21.66 -5.18 5.64
CA ASP A 107 22.75 -6.12 5.41
C ASP A 107 23.52 -5.86 4.10
N ALA A 108 23.04 -4.92 3.27
CA ALA A 108 23.47 -4.69 1.90
C ALA A 108 23.54 -6.00 1.06
N CYS A 109 22.65 -6.94 1.35
CA CYS A 109 22.63 -8.29 0.79
C CYS A 109 21.20 -8.78 0.56
N PHE A 110 20.90 -9.18 -0.67
CA PHE A 110 19.61 -9.76 -1.05
C PHE A 110 19.82 -11.10 -1.75
N ILE A 111 19.18 -12.13 -1.22
CA ILE A 111 19.20 -13.48 -1.81
C ILE A 111 17.96 -13.66 -2.66
N HIS A 112 18.15 -14.01 -3.93
CA HIS A 112 17.09 -14.25 -4.88
C HIS A 112 16.15 -15.35 -4.35
N PRO A 113 14.84 -15.07 -4.14
CA PRO A 113 13.95 -15.99 -3.44
C PRO A 113 13.76 -17.35 -4.12
N ARG A 114 14.00 -17.42 -5.44
CA ARG A 114 13.86 -18.66 -6.24
C ARG A 114 15.16 -19.41 -6.51
N THR A 115 16.24 -18.72 -6.87
CA THR A 115 17.52 -19.36 -7.24
C THR A 115 18.43 -19.53 -6.04
N GLY A 116 18.23 -18.75 -4.97
CA GLY A 116 19.12 -18.73 -3.80
C GLY A 116 20.44 -17.99 -4.05
N GLU A 117 20.57 -17.33 -5.20
CA GLU A 117 21.77 -16.58 -5.57
C GLU A 117 21.73 -15.15 -5.04
N GLU A 118 22.87 -14.59 -4.70
CA GLU A 118 22.97 -13.18 -4.30
C GLU A 118 22.72 -12.26 -5.51
N VAL A 119 21.89 -11.24 -5.33
CA VAL A 119 21.56 -10.28 -6.37
C VAL A 119 22.31 -8.97 -6.13
N SER A 120 23.25 -8.66 -7.03
CA SER A 120 23.88 -7.34 -7.06
C SER A 120 22.87 -6.26 -7.48
N ASP A 121 23.01 -5.05 -6.94
CA ASP A 121 22.14 -3.90 -7.23
C ASP A 121 20.63 -4.17 -7.01
N PHE A 122 20.29 -5.03 -6.04
CA PHE A 122 18.91 -5.42 -5.75
C PHE A 122 18.00 -4.22 -5.40
N GLU A 123 18.56 -3.13 -4.88
CA GLU A 123 17.86 -1.88 -4.56
C GLU A 123 17.15 -1.28 -5.78
N ARG A 124 17.69 -1.49 -6.98
CA ARG A 124 17.07 -1.05 -8.24
C ARG A 124 15.91 -1.94 -8.67
N GLN A 125 15.91 -3.19 -8.20
CA GLN A 125 14.97 -4.25 -8.56
C GLN A 125 13.83 -4.41 -7.53
N LEU A 126 14.05 -3.99 -6.29
CA LEU A 126 13.00 -3.88 -5.28
C LEU A 126 12.19 -2.60 -5.51
N LYS A 127 10.87 -2.75 -5.67
CA LYS A 127 9.93 -1.62 -5.74
C LYS A 127 8.86 -1.73 -4.68
N PRO A 128 8.51 -0.63 -3.99
CA PRO A 128 7.37 -0.63 -3.09
C PRO A 128 6.07 -0.71 -3.89
N VAL A 129 5.16 -1.54 -3.41
CA VAL A 129 3.81 -1.71 -3.92
C VAL A 129 2.86 -1.72 -2.73
N PHE A 130 1.64 -1.27 -2.95
CA PHE A 130 0.61 -1.21 -1.93
C PHE A 130 -0.54 -2.12 -2.28
N LYS A 131 -1.27 -2.55 -1.28
CA LYS A 131 -2.58 -3.17 -1.40
C LYS A 131 -3.51 -2.59 -0.36
N ALA A 132 -4.82 -2.65 -0.60
CA ALA A 132 -5.77 -2.39 0.47
C ALA A 132 -5.57 -3.41 1.60
N SER A 133 -5.69 -2.96 2.84
CA SER A 133 -5.70 -3.88 3.98
C SER A 133 -6.94 -4.78 3.94
N ASN A 134 -6.85 -5.93 4.60
CA ASN A 134 -8.00 -6.84 4.71
C ASN A 134 -9.20 -6.15 5.38
N GLU A 135 -8.94 -5.29 6.38
CA GLU A 135 -9.98 -4.50 7.04
C GLU A 135 -10.66 -3.54 6.07
N PHE A 136 -9.89 -2.86 5.21
CA PHE A 136 -10.45 -1.98 4.20
C PHE A 136 -11.28 -2.74 3.17
N VAL A 137 -10.78 -3.87 2.66
CA VAL A 137 -11.53 -4.70 1.72
C VAL A 137 -12.81 -5.25 2.36
N ALA A 138 -12.75 -5.71 3.61
CA ALA A 138 -13.92 -6.18 4.35
C ALA A 138 -14.95 -5.06 4.57
N ALA A 139 -14.51 -3.82 4.83
CA ALA A 139 -15.39 -2.66 4.93
C ALA A 139 -16.12 -2.37 3.60
N LEU A 140 -15.49 -2.65 2.45
CA LEU A 140 -16.10 -2.50 1.12
C LEU A 140 -17.04 -3.67 0.76
N THR A 141 -16.73 -4.90 1.16
CA THR A 141 -17.46 -6.11 0.73
C THR A 141 -18.46 -6.65 1.76
N GLY A 142 -18.41 -6.18 3.01
CA GLY A 142 -19.24 -6.68 4.11
C GLY A 142 -18.91 -8.10 4.57
N SER A 143 -17.69 -8.59 4.29
CA SER A 143 -17.26 -9.93 4.68
C SER A 143 -16.74 -9.90 6.12
N HIS A 144 -17.61 -10.26 7.08
CA HIS A 144 -17.18 -10.75 8.39
C HIS A 144 -16.68 -12.18 8.16
N ASP A 145 -15.37 -12.38 8.09
CA ASP A 145 -14.81 -13.74 8.16
C ASP A 145 -15.13 -14.25 9.57
N GLY A 146 -15.91 -15.33 9.65
CA GLY A 146 -16.42 -15.91 10.89
C GLY A 146 -15.38 -16.74 11.63
#